data_AF-A0A538S1R0-F1
#
_entry.id   AF-A0A538S1R0-F1
#
_cell.length_a   1.000
_cell.length_b   1.000
_cell.length_c   1.000
_cell.angle_alpha   90.00
_cell.angle_beta   90.00
_cell.angle_gamma   90.00
#
_symmetry.space_group_name_H-M   'P 1'
#
loop_
_entity.id
_entity.type
_entity.pdbx_description
1 polymer ?
#
loop_
_entity_poly.entity_id
_entity_poly.type
_entity_poly.pdbx_seq_one_letter_code
_entity_poly.pdbx_strand_id
1 'polypeptide(L)' 'MSHGQTEHHLPEERRKEIFLALVDAQDNEMTVAQSRKAIAQRFRLDEGQVREIEREGIDNNWPPL' A
#
# COMPACT_ATOMS: atom_id res chain seq x y z
N MET A 1 -30.20 0.96 -7.09
CA MET A 1 -29.59 0.86 -5.75
C MET A 1 -28.30 1.64 -5.80
N SER A 2 -28.34 2.85 -5.29
CA SER A 2 -27.23 3.79 -5.23
C SER A 2 -26.25 3.35 -4.15
N HIS A 3 -24.97 3.26 -4.48
CA HIS A 3 -23.89 3.50 -3.52
C HIS A 3 -22.86 4.40 -4.21
N GLY A 4 -23.16 5.69 -4.24
CA GLY A 4 -22.10 6.68 -4.26
C GLY A 4 -21.36 6.57 -2.93
N GLN A 5 -20.16 6.04 -2.96
CA GLN A 5 -19.20 6.16 -1.87
C GLN A 5 -17.98 6.82 -2.50
N THR A 6 -17.75 8.07 -2.13
CA THR A 6 -16.46 8.75 -2.13
C THR A 6 -15.31 7.75 -2.00
N GLU A 7 -14.25 7.83 -2.80
CA GLU A 7 -13.04 8.62 -2.46
C GLU A 7 -12.58 8.44 -1.00
N HIS A 8 -12.84 7.28 -0.39
CA HIS A 8 -12.43 6.88 0.95
C HIS A 8 -10.93 6.59 0.92
N HIS A 9 -10.11 7.61 1.20
CA HIS A 9 -8.73 7.37 1.62
C HIS A 9 -8.75 6.37 2.77
N LEU A 10 -8.05 5.24 2.61
CA LEU A 10 -7.81 4.27 3.69
C LEU A 10 -7.30 5.02 4.93
N PRO A 11 -7.64 4.66 6.18
CA PRO A 11 -7.05 5.28 7.36
C PRO A 11 -5.51 5.21 7.33
N GLU A 12 -4.82 6.20 7.89
CA GLU A 12 -3.35 6.27 7.86
C GLU A 12 -2.71 4.98 8.42
N GLU A 13 -3.21 4.48 9.53
CA GLU A 13 -2.74 3.23 10.13
C GLU A 13 -2.85 2.03 9.17
N ARG A 14 -3.92 1.99 8.36
CA ARG A 14 -4.07 0.96 7.33
C ARG A 14 -3.08 1.17 6.18
N ARG A 15 -2.80 2.41 5.79
CA ARG A 15 -1.79 2.74 4.77
C ARG A 15 -0.39 2.37 5.25
N LYS A 16 -0.05 2.65 6.52
CA LYS A 16 1.20 2.21 7.18
C LYS A 16 1.35 0.70 7.21
N GLU A 17 0.29 -0.03 7.54
CA GLU A 17 0.30 -1.51 7.53
C GLU A 17 0.59 -2.06 6.12
N ILE A 18 -0.03 -1.46 5.10
CA ILE A 18 0.21 -1.82 3.70
C ILE A 18 1.66 -1.49 3.29
N PHE A 19 2.16 -0.33 3.70
CA PHE A 19 3.52 0.09 3.44
C PHE A 19 4.54 -0.86 4.08
N LEU A 20 4.35 -1.22 5.35
CA LEU A 20 5.21 -2.18 6.05
C LEU A 20 5.21 -3.54 5.34
N ALA A 21 4.04 -4.05 4.95
CA ALA A 21 3.95 -5.30 4.22
C ALA A 21 4.64 -5.22 2.83
N LEU A 22 4.64 -4.05 2.19
CA LEU A 22 5.35 -3.81 0.94
C LEU A 22 6.87 -3.84 1.13
N VAL A 23 7.40 -3.21 2.19
CA VAL A 23 8.83 -3.26 2.55
C VAL A 23 9.24 -4.69 2.87
N ASP A 24 8.49 -5.39 3.73
CA ASP A 24 8.77 -6.79 4.06
C ASP A 24 8.81 -7.68 2.82
N ALA A 25 7.89 -7.48 1.86
CA ALA A 25 7.89 -8.24 0.61
C ALA A 25 9.16 -7.99 -0.23
N GLN A 26 9.64 -6.75 -0.27
CA GLN A 26 10.87 -6.39 -0.99
C GLN A 26 12.13 -6.94 -0.30
N ASP A 27 12.16 -6.95 1.03
CA ASP A 27 13.25 -7.55 1.81
C ASP A 27 13.34 -9.07 1.62
N ASN A 28 12.23 -9.73 1.28
CA ASN A 28 12.18 -11.15 0.89
C ASN A 28 12.52 -11.38 -0.61
N GLU A 29 13.44 -10.59 -1.16
CA GLU A 29 13.97 -10.68 -2.53
C GLU A 29 12.92 -10.49 -3.66
N MET A 30 11.73 -9.96 -3.37
CA MET A 30 10.78 -9.60 -4.44
C MET A 30 11.20 -8.29 -5.10
N THR A 31 11.08 -8.23 -6.43
CA THR A 31 11.21 -6.94 -7.13
C THR A 31 10.07 -5.99 -6.73
N VAL A 32 10.32 -4.68 -6.80
CA VAL A 32 9.30 -3.64 -6.53
C VAL A 32 7.99 -3.86 -7.30
N ALA A 33 8.06 -4.30 -8.55
CA ALA A 33 6.86 -4.57 -9.35
C ALA A 33 6.10 -5.82 -8.85
N GLN A 34 6.81 -6.88 -8.47
CA GLN A 34 6.21 -8.09 -7.91
C GLN A 34 5.60 -7.84 -6.54
N SER A 35 6.28 -7.08 -5.68
CA SER A 35 5.78 -6.74 -4.34
C SER A 35 4.52 -5.89 -4.44
N ARG A 36 4.47 -4.85 -5.29
CA ARG A 36 3.24 -4.05 -5.51
C ARG A 36 2.06 -4.91 -5.93
N LYS A 37 2.25 -5.82 -6.89
CA LYS A 37 1.20 -6.73 -7.36
C LYS A 37 0.74 -7.70 -6.25
N ALA A 38 1.68 -8.25 -5.49
CA ALA A 38 1.37 -9.15 -4.38
C ALA A 38 0.57 -8.44 -3.27
N ILE A 39 0.96 -7.21 -2.92
CA ILE A 39 0.27 -6.39 -1.93
C ILE A 39 -1.11 -5.95 -2.43
N ALA A 40 -1.24 -5.53 -3.69
CA ALA A 40 -2.52 -5.21 -4.30
C ALA A 40 -3.52 -6.37 -4.18
N GLN A 41 -3.07 -7.59 -4.50
CA GLN A 41 -3.89 -8.80 -4.35
C GLN A 41 -4.22 -9.12 -2.89
N ARG A 42 -3.23 -9.05 -1.99
CA ARG A 42 -3.39 -9.35 -0.55
C ARG A 42 -4.39 -8.41 0.13
N PHE A 43 -4.38 -7.13 -0.24
CA PHE A 43 -5.21 -6.10 0.39
C PHE A 43 -6.46 -5.74 -0.42
N ARG A 44 -6.69 -6.39 -1.57
CA ARG A 44 -7.79 -6.09 -2.52
C ARG A 44 -7.81 -4.63 -2.95
N LEU A 45 -6.63 -4.12 -3.31
CA LEU A 45 -6.41 -2.77 -3.80
C LEU A 45 -6.00 -2.79 -5.26
N ASP A 46 -6.10 -1.63 -5.91
CA ASP A 46 -5.46 -1.42 -7.20
C ASP A 46 -3.95 -1.19 -7.03
N GLU A 47 -3.15 -1.59 -8.02
CA GLU A 47 -1.70 -1.37 -8.00
C GLU A 47 -1.34 0.13 -7.94
N GLY A 48 -2.17 1.00 -8.52
CA GLY A 48 -2.05 2.45 -8.44
C GLY A 48 -2.20 2.96 -7.00
N GLN A 49 -3.14 2.41 -6.23
CA GLN A 49 -3.31 2.77 -4.81
C GLN A 49 -2.11 2.31 -3.97
N VAL A 50 -1.57 1.12 -4.25
CA VAL A 50 -0.35 0.63 -3.57
C VAL A 50 0.84 1.54 -3.89
N ARG A 51 0.95 2.02 -5.13
CA ARG A 51 1.99 2.98 -5.54
C ARG A 51 1.84 4.33 -4.85
N GLU A 52 0.61 4.82 -4.65
CA GLU A 52 0.38 6.06 -3.92
C GLU A 52 0.80 5.93 -2.45
N ILE A 53 0.45 4.81 -1.80
CA ILE A 53 0.85 4.49 -0.42
C ILE A 53 2.37 4.34 -0.30
N GLU A 54 3.03 3.72 -1.28
CA GLU A 54 4.49 3.60 -1.31
C GLU A 54 5.17 4.97 -1.34
N ARG A 55 4.70 5.88 -2.21
CA ARG A 55 5.22 7.25 -2.28
C ARG A 55 4.97 8.00 -0.98
N GLU A 56 3.75 7.92 -0.45
CA GLU A 56 3.40 8.55 0.83
C GLU A 56 4.27 8.05 1.98
N GLY A 57 4.51 6.74 2.07
CA GLY A 57 5.34 6.15 3.11
C GLY A 57 6.80 6.59 3.02
N ILE A 58 7.35 6.73 1.82
CA ILE A 58 8.69 7.30 1.61
C ILE A 58 8.72 8.77 2.05
N ASP A 59 7.76 9.58 1.61
CA ASP A 59 7.67 11.01 1.92
C ASP A 59 7.51 11.26 3.43
N ASN A 60 6.78 10.38 4.13
CA ASN A 60 6.51 10.46 5.56
C ASN A 60 7.50 9.65 6.44
N ASN A 61 8.54 9.05 5.87
CA ASN A 61 9.50 8.18 6.57
C ASN A 61 8.85 7.05 7.38
N TRP A 62 7.91 6.34 6.77
CA TRP A 62 7.33 5.13 7.35
C TRP A 62 8.20 3.89 7.06
N PRO A 63 8.09 2.85 7.88
CA PRO A 63 7.59 2.89 9.26
C PRO A 63 8.53 3.73 10.13
N PRO A 64 8.03 4.47 11.16
CA PRO A 64 8.93 5.13 12.10
C PRO A 64 9.71 4.04 12.87
N LEU A 65 10.98 3.87 12.53
CA LEU A 65 11.93 3.01 13.24
C LEU A 65 12.46 3.71 14.50
#